data_AF-A0A920C5F2-F1
#
_entry.id   AF-A0A920C5F2-F1
#
_cell.length_a   1.000
_cell.length_b   1.000
_cell.length_c   1.000
_cell.angle_alpha   90.00
_cell.angle_beta   90.00
_cell.angle_gamma   90.00
#
_symmetry.space_group_name_H-M   'P 1'
#
loop_
_entity.id
_entity.type
_entity.pdbx_description
1 polymer ?
#
loop_
_entity_poly.entity_id
_entity_poly.type
_entity_poly.pdbx_seq_one_letter_code
_entity_poly.pdbx_strand_id
1 'polypeptide(L)'
;MGVYINRNSHPNLFQNSKPIEAQNQDYFHSDYMRELLTNQKELHESLERALKSFKITFQKHQYSEDKRWGSINKQIQELSQSSERQDSFMTQAREWLGMLEKNNLELQKIIQHDSIVKEDMKEEISRIHQSNRDIVGQLAAYENLNEQLVGKMDELVELYDSMSTKITEQNEKQDTVIDNLEKQEAMMEKSYRQLSNLRSILYERTSFVAEKIEESYRLTSSILYKFLSGSDKPLEIMFMNHKRDGVKKRDE
;
A
#
# COMPACT_ATOMS: atom_id res chain seq x y z
N MET A 1 -124.99 -0.54 -80.14
CA MET A 1 -125.40 -0.24 -78.75
C MET A 1 -125.55 1.27 -78.63
N GLY A 2 -126.71 1.74 -78.17
CA GLY A 2 -127.06 3.18 -78.18
C GLY A 2 -126.25 3.98 -77.17
N VAL A 3 -125.57 5.02 -77.65
CA VAL A 3 -124.87 6.00 -76.82
C VAL A 3 -125.89 7.01 -76.29
N TYR A 4 -126.13 7.03 -74.99
CA TYR A 4 -126.91 8.05 -74.32
C TYR A 4 -126.06 9.32 -74.17
N ILE A 5 -126.37 10.37 -74.92
CA ILE A 5 -125.66 11.66 -74.86
C ILE A 5 -126.45 12.62 -73.99
N ASN A 6 -125.94 12.90 -72.79
CA ASN A 6 -126.46 13.92 -71.89
C ASN A 6 -126.07 15.32 -72.41
N ARG A 7 -127.06 16.10 -72.87
CA ARG A 7 -126.85 17.41 -73.51
C ARG A 7 -126.56 18.57 -72.54
N ASN A 8 -126.58 18.33 -71.22
CA ASN A 8 -126.45 19.41 -70.23
C ASN A 8 -125.03 19.62 -69.66
N SER A 9 -124.06 18.76 -69.97
CA SER A 9 -122.73 18.79 -69.32
C SER A 9 -121.55 19.09 -70.25
N HIS A 10 -121.75 19.12 -71.58
CA HIS A 10 -120.66 19.35 -72.53
C HIS A 10 -121.12 20.15 -73.77
N PRO A 11 -121.11 21.50 -73.71
CA PRO A 11 -121.56 22.37 -74.81
C PRO A 11 -120.64 22.39 -76.04
N ASN A 12 -119.49 21.71 -76.01
CA ASN A 12 -118.49 21.75 -77.09
C ASN A 12 -118.44 20.45 -77.93
N LEU A 13 -119.48 19.62 -77.89
CA LEU A 13 -119.57 18.43 -78.75
C LEU A 13 -120.25 18.78 -80.07
N PHE A 14 -119.44 18.91 -81.12
CA PHE A 14 -119.90 19.12 -82.50
C PHE A 14 -120.43 17.79 -83.09
N GLN A 15 -121.73 17.72 -83.37
CA GLN A 15 -122.34 16.60 -84.11
C GLN A 15 -122.26 16.90 -85.62
N ASN A 16 -121.48 16.12 -86.37
CA ASN A 16 -121.41 16.23 -87.82
C ASN A 16 -122.52 15.39 -88.46
N SER A 17 -123.45 16.04 -89.16
CA SER A 17 -124.65 15.42 -89.76
C SER A 17 -124.44 14.92 -91.19
N LYS A 18 -123.19 14.75 -91.64
CA LYS A 18 -122.88 14.24 -92.97
C LYS A 18 -122.83 12.70 -92.96
N PRO A 19 -123.42 12.02 -93.95
CA PRO A 19 -123.25 10.58 -94.10
C PRO A 19 -121.76 10.29 -94.36
N ILE A 20 -121.16 9.50 -93.46
CA ILE A 20 -119.77 9.08 -93.57
C ILE A 20 -119.74 7.91 -94.56
N GLU A 21 -119.24 8.13 -95.78
CA GLU A 21 -118.77 7.06 -96.66
C GLU A 21 -117.53 6.45 -96.00
N ALA A 22 -117.71 5.35 -95.29
CA ALA A 22 -116.62 4.58 -94.76
C ALA A 22 -116.82 3.11 -95.10
N GLN A 23 -115.96 2.60 -95.99
CA GLN A 23 -115.55 1.20 -96.01
C GLN A 23 -114.65 0.95 -94.78
N ASN A 24 -115.21 1.03 -93.57
CA ASN A 24 -114.45 0.93 -92.31
C ASN A 24 -114.69 -0.38 -91.56
N GLN A 25 -114.94 -1.48 -92.28
CA GLN A 25 -114.79 -2.82 -91.75
C GLN A 25 -114.15 -3.72 -92.80
N ASP A 26 -112.85 -3.48 -93.04
CA ASP A 26 -112.01 -4.62 -93.40
C ASP A 26 -111.75 -5.38 -92.09
N TYR A 27 -112.11 -6.66 -92.08
CA TYR A 27 -111.94 -7.50 -90.90
C TYR A 27 -110.46 -7.49 -90.51
N PHE A 28 -110.12 -6.89 -89.38
CA PHE A 28 -108.84 -7.15 -88.72
C PHE A 28 -108.89 -8.60 -88.23
N HIS A 29 -108.58 -9.54 -89.13
CA HIS A 29 -108.27 -10.91 -88.76
C HIS A 29 -106.91 -10.85 -88.07
N SER A 30 -106.92 -10.53 -86.77
CA SER A 30 -105.77 -10.82 -85.93
C SER A 30 -105.61 -12.31 -85.97
N ASP A 31 -104.62 -12.78 -86.73
CA ASP A 31 -104.21 -14.16 -86.74
C ASP A 31 -103.54 -14.41 -85.38
N TYR A 32 -104.38 -14.61 -84.37
CA TYR A 32 -103.99 -14.76 -82.97
C TYR A 32 -102.94 -15.86 -82.81
N MET A 33 -102.97 -16.85 -83.70
CA MET A 33 -101.96 -17.90 -83.75
C MET A 33 -100.61 -17.38 -84.24
N ARG A 34 -100.60 -16.48 -85.23
CA ARG A 34 -99.37 -15.79 -85.68
C ARG A 34 -98.81 -14.89 -84.59
N GLU A 35 -99.65 -14.14 -83.89
CA GLU A 35 -99.26 -13.29 -82.76
C GLU A 35 -98.71 -14.13 -81.59
N LEU A 36 -99.34 -15.27 -81.30
CA LEU A 36 -98.88 -16.22 -80.28
C LEU A 36 -97.55 -16.87 -80.69
N LEU A 37 -97.37 -17.24 -81.95
CA LEU A 37 -96.11 -17.78 -82.47
C LEU A 37 -94.99 -16.74 -82.46
N THR A 38 -95.27 -15.47 -82.79
CA THR A 38 -94.27 -14.39 -82.69
C THR A 38 -93.91 -14.11 -81.23
N ASN A 39 -94.90 -14.06 -80.33
CA ASN A 39 -94.67 -13.88 -78.89
C ASN A 39 -93.89 -15.06 -78.30
N GLN A 40 -94.17 -16.30 -78.71
CA GLN A 40 -93.42 -17.48 -78.30
C GLN A 40 -91.98 -17.43 -78.80
N LYS A 41 -91.76 -16.98 -80.05
CA LYS A 41 -90.43 -16.80 -80.61
C LYS A 41 -89.64 -15.71 -79.89
N GLU A 42 -90.25 -14.56 -79.61
CA GLU A 42 -89.62 -13.47 -78.85
C GLU A 42 -89.33 -13.87 -77.39
N LEU A 43 -90.23 -14.63 -76.77
CA LEU A 43 -90.00 -15.19 -75.44
C LEU A 43 -88.85 -16.19 -75.47
N HIS A 44 -88.78 -17.06 -76.47
CA HIS A 44 -87.68 -18.00 -76.61
C HIS A 44 -86.35 -17.28 -76.84
N GLU A 45 -86.30 -16.29 -77.73
CA GLU A 45 -85.09 -15.49 -78.01
C GLU A 45 -84.67 -14.63 -76.81
N SER A 46 -85.61 -14.11 -76.01
CA SER A 46 -85.29 -13.37 -74.78
C SER A 46 -84.81 -14.30 -73.67
N LEU A 47 -85.40 -15.49 -73.53
CA LEU A 47 -84.98 -16.51 -72.58
C LEU A 47 -83.61 -17.09 -72.94
N GLU A 48 -83.34 -17.34 -74.21
CA GLU A 48 -82.03 -17.79 -74.69
C GLU A 48 -80.95 -16.73 -74.41
N ARG A 49 -81.25 -15.45 -74.67
CA ARG A 49 -80.37 -14.33 -74.32
C ARG A 49 -80.14 -14.24 -72.81
N ALA A 50 -81.18 -14.41 -72.00
CA ALA A 50 -81.09 -14.40 -70.54
C ALA A 50 -80.29 -15.59 -70.00
N LEU A 51 -80.47 -16.79 -70.54
CA LEU A 51 -79.67 -17.96 -70.17
C LEU A 51 -78.20 -17.79 -70.55
N LYS A 52 -77.92 -17.22 -71.73
CA LYS A 52 -76.56 -16.93 -72.17
C LYS A 52 -75.89 -15.87 -71.29
N SER A 53 -76.58 -14.78 -70.96
CA SER A 53 -76.06 -13.75 -70.06
C SER A 53 -75.87 -14.27 -68.64
N PHE A 54 -76.80 -15.09 -68.14
CA PHE A 54 -76.68 -15.78 -66.86
C PHE A 54 -75.44 -16.67 -66.83
N LYS A 55 -75.24 -17.52 -67.86
CA LYS A 55 -74.05 -18.39 -67.96
C LYS A 55 -72.74 -17.60 -67.94
N ILE A 56 -72.66 -16.50 -68.70
CA ILE A 56 -71.48 -15.63 -68.73
C ILE A 56 -71.24 -15.01 -67.34
N THR A 57 -72.31 -14.52 -66.70
CA THR A 57 -72.22 -13.91 -65.36
C THR A 57 -71.80 -14.94 -64.31
N PHE A 58 -72.34 -16.14 -64.38
CA PHE A 58 -72.00 -17.25 -63.49
C PHE A 58 -70.53 -17.67 -63.66
N GLN A 59 -70.05 -17.81 -64.89
CA GLN A 59 -68.63 -18.11 -65.17
C GLN A 59 -67.71 -16.99 -64.67
N LYS A 60 -68.09 -15.72 -64.89
CA LYS A 60 -67.35 -14.58 -64.37
C LYS A 60 -67.31 -14.58 -62.85
N HIS A 61 -68.42 -14.93 -62.21
CA HIS A 61 -68.53 -15.03 -60.76
C HIS A 61 -67.61 -16.13 -60.21
N GLN A 62 -67.66 -17.35 -60.77
CA GLN A 62 -66.76 -18.44 -60.39
C GLN A 62 -65.29 -18.04 -60.49
N TYR A 63 -64.89 -17.46 -61.62
CA TYR A 63 -63.50 -17.00 -61.81
C TYR A 63 -63.09 -15.91 -60.81
N SER A 64 -64.00 -15.01 -60.45
CA SER A 64 -63.73 -13.98 -59.43
C SER A 64 -63.61 -14.56 -58.03
N GLU A 65 -64.44 -15.55 -57.68
CA GLU A 65 -64.39 -16.23 -56.40
C GLU A 65 -63.10 -17.06 -56.28
N ASP A 66 -62.72 -17.81 -57.31
CA ASP A 66 -61.45 -18.55 -57.33
C ASP A 66 -60.24 -17.63 -57.14
N LYS A 67 -60.25 -16.44 -57.75
CA LYS A 67 -59.21 -15.43 -57.52
C LYS A 67 -59.20 -14.91 -56.09
N ARG A 68 -60.38 -14.67 -55.50
CA ARG A 68 -60.50 -14.22 -54.11
C ARG A 68 -59.99 -15.31 -53.16
N TRP A 69 -60.38 -16.56 -53.37
CA TRP A 69 -59.88 -17.70 -52.60
C TRP A 69 -58.38 -17.89 -52.73
N GLY A 70 -57.83 -17.76 -53.94
CA GLY A 70 -56.38 -17.77 -54.15
C GLY A 70 -55.66 -16.66 -53.40
N SER A 71 -56.23 -15.44 -53.35
CA SER A 71 -55.67 -14.33 -52.59
C SER A 71 -55.75 -14.54 -51.09
N ILE A 72 -56.89 -15.04 -50.58
CA ILE A 72 -57.08 -15.35 -49.15
C ILE A 72 -56.09 -16.43 -48.73
N ASN A 73 -55.92 -17.48 -49.54
CA ASN A 73 -54.98 -18.55 -49.23
C ASN A 73 -53.53 -18.05 -49.16
N LYS A 74 -53.13 -17.14 -50.06
CA LYS A 74 -51.82 -16.47 -49.99
C LYS A 74 -51.65 -15.66 -48.70
N GLN A 75 -52.66 -14.87 -48.32
CA GLN A 75 -52.62 -14.10 -47.07
C GLN A 75 -52.54 -15.00 -45.83
N ILE A 76 -53.28 -16.11 -45.81
CA ILE A 76 -53.20 -17.10 -44.72
C ILE A 76 -51.80 -17.73 -44.67
N GLN A 77 -51.22 -18.08 -45.81
CA GLN A 77 -49.88 -18.64 -45.87
C GLN A 77 -48.81 -17.64 -45.39
N GLU A 78 -48.90 -16.38 -45.82
CA GLU A 78 -48.02 -15.30 -45.36
C GLU A 78 -48.16 -15.08 -43.84
N LEU A 79 -49.39 -15.09 -43.32
CA LEU A 79 -49.66 -14.94 -41.90
C LEU A 79 -49.14 -16.13 -41.08
N SER A 80 -49.29 -17.36 -41.60
CA SER A 80 -48.72 -18.57 -40.99
C SER A 80 -47.19 -18.51 -40.92
N GLN A 81 -46.54 -18.14 -42.03
CA GLN A 81 -45.08 -17.97 -42.07
C GLN A 81 -44.61 -16.84 -41.14
N SER A 82 -45.38 -15.75 -41.06
CA SER A 82 -45.09 -14.66 -40.13
C SER A 82 -45.21 -15.12 -38.68
N SER A 83 -46.21 -15.95 -38.35
CA SER A 83 -46.39 -16.52 -37.02
C SER A 83 -45.23 -17.43 -36.63
N GLU A 84 -44.77 -18.30 -37.53
CA GLU A 84 -43.60 -19.16 -37.28
C GLU A 84 -42.33 -18.33 -37.04
N ARG A 85 -42.11 -17.27 -37.83
CA ARG A 85 -40.98 -16.35 -37.62
C ARG A 85 -41.09 -15.67 -36.27
N GLN A 86 -42.28 -15.22 -35.88
CA GLN A 86 -42.51 -14.59 -34.58
C GLN A 86 -42.23 -15.55 -33.43
N ASP A 87 -42.65 -16.81 -33.51
CA ASP A 87 -42.36 -17.81 -32.48
C ASP A 87 -40.86 -18.11 -32.36
N SER A 88 -40.17 -18.21 -33.51
CA SER A 88 -38.71 -18.40 -33.52
C SER A 88 -37.99 -17.21 -32.88
N PHE A 89 -38.43 -15.98 -33.18
CA PHE A 89 -37.90 -14.77 -32.60
C PHE A 89 -38.16 -14.70 -31.09
N MET A 90 -39.38 -15.02 -30.65
CA MET A 90 -39.74 -15.03 -29.23
C MET A 90 -38.91 -16.07 -28.44
N THR A 91 -38.61 -17.21 -29.06
CA THR A 91 -37.75 -18.23 -28.45
C THR A 91 -36.32 -17.70 -28.30
N GLN A 92 -35.75 -17.10 -29.34
CA GLN A 92 -34.41 -16.49 -29.26
C GLN A 92 -34.37 -15.34 -28.25
N ALA A 93 -35.40 -14.49 -28.21
CA ALA A 93 -35.50 -13.38 -27.27
C ALA A 93 -35.53 -13.88 -25.81
N ARG A 94 -36.23 -14.99 -25.54
CA ARG A 94 -36.21 -15.63 -24.21
C ARG A 94 -34.83 -16.18 -23.85
N GLU A 95 -34.13 -16.80 -24.80
CA GLU A 95 -32.76 -17.26 -24.58
C GLU A 95 -31.81 -16.11 -24.28
N TRP A 96 -31.90 -15.01 -25.04
CA TRP A 96 -31.10 -13.80 -24.80
C TRP A 96 -31.41 -13.17 -23.46
N LEU A 97 -32.69 -13.06 -23.08
CA LEU A 97 -33.07 -12.56 -21.75
C LEU A 97 -32.54 -13.47 -20.63
N GLY A 98 -32.60 -14.79 -20.80
CA GLY A 98 -32.05 -15.73 -19.84
C GLY A 98 -30.52 -15.66 -19.72
N MET A 99 -29.81 -15.45 -20.82
CA MET A 99 -28.35 -15.21 -20.79
C MET A 99 -28.01 -13.87 -20.13
N LEU A 100 -28.77 -12.82 -20.44
CA LEU A 100 -28.59 -11.49 -19.84
C LEU A 100 -28.81 -11.53 -18.33
N GLU A 101 -29.84 -12.24 -17.87
CA GLU A 101 -30.12 -12.44 -16.44
C GLU A 101 -28.99 -13.20 -15.73
N LYS A 102 -28.50 -14.29 -16.32
CA LYS A 102 -27.35 -15.03 -15.78
C LYS A 102 -26.10 -14.16 -15.67
N ASN A 103 -25.77 -13.42 -16.73
CA ASN A 103 -24.62 -12.53 -16.73
C ASN A 103 -24.77 -11.41 -15.69
N ASN A 104 -25.97 -10.88 -15.51
CA ASN A 104 -26.24 -9.86 -14.49
C ASN A 104 -26.06 -10.42 -13.07
N LEU A 105 -26.52 -11.65 -12.81
CA LEU A 105 -26.28 -12.33 -11.53
C LEU A 105 -24.79 -12.59 -11.27
N GLU A 106 -24.03 -12.97 -12.29
CA GLU A 106 -22.57 -13.12 -12.19
C GLU A 106 -21.87 -11.79 -11.91
N LEU A 107 -22.23 -10.73 -12.64
CA LEU A 107 -21.72 -9.38 -12.38
C LEU A 107 -22.03 -8.91 -10.96
N GLN A 108 -23.24 -9.18 -10.46
CA GLN A 108 -23.61 -8.85 -9.09
C GLN A 108 -22.76 -9.59 -8.06
N LYS A 109 -22.46 -10.88 -8.29
CA LYS A 109 -21.54 -11.66 -7.43
C LYS A 109 -20.13 -11.09 -7.46
N ILE A 110 -19.63 -10.71 -8.63
CA ILE A 110 -18.30 -10.10 -8.78
C ILE A 110 -18.25 -8.77 -8.03
N ILE A 111 -19.28 -7.91 -8.17
CA ILE A 111 -19.36 -6.63 -7.45
C ILE A 111 -19.41 -6.84 -5.93
N GLN A 112 -20.15 -7.83 -5.44
CA GLN A 112 -20.18 -8.17 -4.02
C GLN A 112 -18.82 -8.63 -3.51
N HIS A 113 -18.15 -9.52 -4.24
CA HIS A 113 -16.81 -9.98 -3.91
C HIS A 113 -15.80 -8.82 -3.91
N ASP A 114 -15.83 -7.96 -4.93
CA ASP A 114 -14.95 -6.79 -5.04
C ASP A 114 -15.18 -5.81 -3.87
N SER A 115 -16.43 -5.65 -3.43
CA SER A 115 -16.75 -4.85 -2.24
C SER A 115 -16.13 -5.43 -0.96
N ILE A 116 -16.09 -6.75 -0.80
CA ILE A 116 -15.48 -7.41 0.36
C ILE A 116 -13.97 -7.20 0.31
N VAL A 117 -13.34 -7.49 -0.83
CA VAL A 117 -11.89 -7.29 -1.03
C VAL A 117 -11.48 -5.85 -0.76
N LYS A 118 -12.30 -4.88 -1.19
CA LYS A 118 -12.05 -3.46 -0.94
C LYS A 118 -12.08 -3.10 0.54
N GLU A 119 -13.00 -3.68 1.32
CA GLU A 119 -13.06 -3.43 2.76
C GLU A 119 -11.88 -4.09 3.49
N ASP A 120 -11.53 -5.33 3.13
CA ASP A 120 -10.35 -6.02 3.66
C ASP A 120 -9.07 -5.23 3.37
N MET A 121 -8.93 -4.72 2.14
CA MET A 121 -7.77 -3.90 1.75
C MET A 121 -7.71 -2.58 2.54
N LYS A 122 -8.87 -1.98 2.85
CA LYS A 122 -8.95 -0.77 3.67
C LYS A 122 -8.57 -1.05 5.13
N GLU A 123 -8.95 -2.21 5.67
CA GLU A 123 -8.50 -2.64 6.99
C GLU A 123 -6.98 -2.84 7.01
N GLU A 124 -6.43 -3.49 5.99
CA GLU A 124 -4.99 -3.73 5.89
C GLU A 124 -4.18 -2.45 5.73
N ILE A 125 -4.65 -1.51 4.89
CA ILE A 125 -4.06 -0.17 4.78
C ILE A 125 -4.08 0.56 6.13
N SER A 126 -5.16 0.40 6.91
CA SER A 126 -5.27 0.99 8.24
C SER A 126 -4.26 0.37 9.22
N ARG A 127 -4.08 -0.96 9.17
CA ARG A 127 -3.04 -1.66 9.95
C ARG A 127 -1.64 -1.17 9.59
N ILE A 128 -1.33 -1.07 8.30
CA ILE A 128 -0.04 -0.58 7.81
C ILE A 128 0.20 0.87 8.25
N HIS A 129 -0.82 1.74 8.17
CA HIS A 129 -0.71 3.10 8.65
C HIS A 129 -0.43 3.19 10.14
N GLN A 130 -1.08 2.34 10.95
CA GLN A 130 -0.82 2.31 12.38
C GLN A 130 0.60 1.81 12.67
N SER A 131 1.03 0.72 12.02
CA SER A 131 2.39 0.20 12.15
C SER A 131 3.45 1.24 11.75
N ASN A 132 3.22 1.98 10.67
CA ASN A 132 4.12 3.06 10.25
C ASN A 132 4.21 4.19 11.29
N ARG A 133 3.09 4.57 11.93
CA ARG A 133 3.13 5.55 13.03
C ARG A 133 3.94 5.04 14.21
N ASP A 134 3.78 3.76 14.56
CA ASP A 134 4.52 3.15 15.67
C ASP A 134 6.03 3.10 15.36
N ILE A 135 6.42 2.75 14.13
CA ILE A 135 7.82 2.77 13.66
C ILE A 135 8.40 4.18 13.72
N VAL A 136 7.66 5.20 13.26
CA VAL A 136 8.09 6.61 13.35
C VAL A 136 8.26 7.03 14.80
N GLY A 137 7.36 6.61 15.70
CA GLY A 137 7.48 6.85 17.14
C GLY A 137 8.74 6.20 17.74
N GLN A 138 9.05 4.96 17.36
CA GLN A 138 10.26 4.28 17.77
C GLN A 138 11.53 4.97 17.23
N LEU A 139 11.53 5.41 15.98
CA LEU A 139 12.65 6.16 15.38
C LEU A 139 12.92 7.47 16.12
N ALA A 140 11.87 8.22 16.48
CA ALA A 140 12.01 9.44 17.28
C ALA A 140 12.58 9.14 18.69
N ALA A 141 12.18 8.03 19.30
CA ALA A 141 12.77 7.59 20.57
C ALA A 141 14.25 7.20 20.44
N TYR A 142 14.63 6.53 19.33
CA TYR A 142 16.02 6.24 19.01
C TYR A 142 16.84 7.49 18.75
N GLU A 143 16.29 8.49 18.07
CA GLU A 143 16.94 9.77 17.85
C GLU A 143 17.26 10.48 19.17
N ASN A 144 16.29 10.53 20.09
CA ASN A 144 16.49 11.08 21.44
C ASN A 144 17.54 10.28 22.24
N LEU A 145 17.49 8.95 22.20
CA LEU A 145 18.53 8.11 22.84
C LEU A 145 19.92 8.38 22.26
N ASN A 146 20.01 8.58 20.94
CA ASN A 146 21.27 8.88 20.27
C ASN A 146 21.79 10.27 20.66
N GLU A 147 20.92 11.28 20.75
CA GLU A 147 21.28 12.61 21.24
C GLU A 147 21.82 12.55 22.69
N GLN A 148 21.16 11.79 23.57
CA GLN A 148 21.64 11.56 24.94
C GLN A 148 22.99 10.83 24.96
N LEU A 149 23.20 9.85 24.09
CA LEU A 149 24.46 9.13 23.99
C LEU A 149 25.59 10.04 23.52
N VAL A 150 25.34 10.91 22.54
CA VAL A 150 26.30 11.94 22.09
C VAL A 150 26.66 12.85 23.25
N GLY A 151 25.67 13.35 24.00
CA GLY A 151 25.94 14.17 25.19
C GLY A 151 26.78 13.45 26.25
N LYS A 152 26.54 12.16 26.48
CA LYS A 152 27.35 11.33 27.39
C LYS A 152 28.76 11.07 26.87
N MET A 153 28.94 11.00 25.56
CA MET A 153 30.26 10.92 24.92
C MET A 153 31.04 12.23 25.10
N ASP A 154 30.39 13.37 24.93
CA ASP A 154 31.01 14.68 25.16
C ASP A 154 31.46 14.84 26.63
N GLU A 155 30.61 14.46 27.59
CA GLU A 155 30.98 14.42 29.02
C GLU A 155 32.21 13.52 29.28
N LEU A 156 32.30 12.37 28.60
CA LEU A 156 33.43 11.45 28.70
C LEU A 156 34.73 12.04 28.12
N VAL A 157 34.63 12.78 27.01
CA VAL A 157 35.76 13.48 26.40
C VAL A 157 36.28 14.57 27.34
N GLU A 158 35.39 15.37 27.93
CA GLU A 158 35.76 16.40 28.92
C GLU A 158 36.42 15.77 30.16
N LEU A 159 35.88 14.65 30.65
CA LEU A 159 36.48 13.93 31.77
C LEU A 159 37.88 13.42 31.44
N TYR A 160 38.09 12.88 30.23
CA TYR A 160 39.40 12.43 29.76
C TYR A 160 40.40 13.57 29.67
N ASP A 161 39.99 14.74 29.17
CA ASP A 161 40.84 15.92 29.09
C ASP A 161 41.21 16.45 30.48
N SER A 162 40.24 16.48 31.41
CA SER A 162 40.50 16.83 32.82
C SER A 162 41.43 15.84 33.52
N MET A 163 41.31 14.55 33.22
CA MET A 163 42.19 13.53 33.76
C MET A 163 43.60 13.65 33.18
N SER A 164 43.72 13.88 31.87
CA SER A 164 44.98 14.12 31.18
C SER A 164 45.74 15.29 31.79
N THR A 165 45.06 16.44 31.94
CA THR A 165 45.63 17.64 32.58
C THR A 165 46.08 17.38 34.02
N LYS A 166 45.28 16.70 34.84
CA LYS A 166 45.68 16.30 36.20
C LYS A 166 46.88 15.37 36.23
N ILE A 167 46.98 14.42 35.30
CA ILE A 167 48.14 13.52 35.18
C ILE A 167 49.39 14.32 34.81
N THR A 168 49.28 15.27 33.88
CA THR A 168 50.41 16.13 33.52
C THR A 168 50.86 17.00 34.69
N GLU A 169 49.94 17.62 35.43
CA GLU A 169 50.27 18.39 36.65
C GLU A 169 50.92 17.50 37.74
N GLN A 170 50.46 16.26 37.87
CA GLN A 170 51.03 15.32 38.84
C GLN A 170 52.45 14.90 38.44
N ASN A 171 52.70 14.65 37.15
CA ASN A 171 54.03 14.35 36.65
C ASN A 171 55.00 15.50 36.90
N GLU A 172 54.61 16.75 36.61
CA GLU A 172 55.45 17.93 36.90
C GLU A 172 55.79 18.06 38.39
N LYS A 173 54.82 17.76 39.28
CA LYS A 173 55.06 17.72 40.73
C LYS A 173 56.02 16.59 41.11
N GLN A 174 55.90 15.42 40.49
CA GLN A 174 56.81 14.29 40.72
C GLN A 174 58.23 14.62 40.26
N ASP A 175 58.40 15.21 39.08
CA ASP A 175 59.70 15.67 38.57
C ASP A 175 60.34 16.67 39.53
N THR A 176 59.55 17.62 40.04
CA THR A 176 60.02 18.59 41.04
C THR A 176 60.47 17.92 42.34
N VAL A 177 59.75 16.88 42.79
CA VAL A 177 60.13 16.11 43.98
C VAL A 177 61.42 15.32 43.73
N ILE A 178 61.57 14.69 42.57
CA ILE A 178 62.78 13.97 42.17
C ILE A 178 63.98 14.92 42.13
N ASP A 179 63.86 16.08 41.48
CA ASP A 179 64.90 17.12 41.44
C ASP A 179 65.34 17.56 42.84
N ASN A 180 64.39 17.70 43.76
CA ASN A 180 64.69 18.07 45.14
C ASN A 180 65.37 16.94 45.92
N LEU A 181 64.97 15.68 45.69
CA LEU A 181 65.63 14.52 46.26
C LEU A 181 67.06 14.38 45.75
N GLU A 182 67.31 14.56 44.45
CA GLU A 182 68.66 14.55 43.87
C GLU A 182 69.54 15.66 44.47
N LYS A 183 69.01 16.87 44.66
CA LYS A 183 69.72 17.97 45.34
C LYS A 183 70.05 17.62 46.79
N GLN A 184 69.13 16.98 47.51
CA GLN A 184 69.35 16.54 48.89
C GLN A 184 70.39 15.42 48.96
N GLU A 185 70.34 14.46 48.04
CA GLU A 185 71.33 13.38 47.93
C GLU A 185 72.73 13.94 47.69
N ALA A 186 72.88 14.86 46.73
CA ALA A 186 74.16 15.52 46.46
C ALA A 186 74.69 16.31 47.67
N MET A 187 73.81 17.00 48.41
CA MET A 187 74.16 17.70 49.64
C MET A 187 74.59 16.74 50.75
N MET A 188 73.88 15.63 50.90
CA MET A 188 74.19 14.60 51.89
C MET A 188 75.52 13.90 51.57
N GLU A 189 75.78 13.60 50.30
CA GLU A 189 77.06 13.05 49.85
C GLU A 189 78.22 14.01 50.15
N LYS A 190 78.03 15.31 49.85
CA LYS A 190 79.03 16.34 50.19
C LYS A 190 79.27 16.42 51.70
N SER A 191 78.21 16.38 52.51
CA SER A 191 78.31 16.39 53.98
C SER A 191 79.01 15.13 54.50
N TYR A 192 78.74 13.98 53.91
CA TYR A 192 79.43 12.73 54.23
C TYR A 192 80.93 12.80 53.92
N ARG A 193 81.32 13.34 52.75
CA ARG A 193 82.72 13.59 52.40
C ARG A 193 83.40 14.54 53.40
N GLN A 194 82.71 15.62 53.80
CA GLN A 194 83.21 16.55 54.81
C GLN A 194 83.38 15.89 56.19
N LEU A 195 82.42 15.08 56.63
CA LEU A 195 82.52 14.28 57.86
C LEU A 195 83.68 13.29 57.80
N SER A 196 83.89 12.63 56.66
CA SER A 196 85.03 11.72 56.46
C SER A 196 86.36 12.46 56.56
N ASN A 197 86.47 13.65 55.95
CA ASN A 197 87.64 14.51 56.07
C ASN A 197 87.87 14.96 57.52
N LEU A 198 86.82 15.38 58.23
CA LEU A 198 86.90 15.80 59.62
C LEU A 198 87.35 14.64 60.52
N ARG A 199 86.80 13.44 60.29
CA ARG A 199 87.24 12.20 60.96
C ARG A 199 88.72 11.91 60.68
N SER A 200 89.18 12.08 59.44
CA SER A 200 90.59 11.93 59.08
C SER A 200 91.48 12.92 59.82
N ILE A 201 91.10 14.20 59.85
CA ILE A 201 91.82 15.26 60.58
C ILE A 201 91.83 14.98 62.08
N LEU A 202 90.73 14.51 62.66
CA LEU A 202 90.67 14.13 64.07
C LEU A 202 91.59 12.95 64.36
N TYR A 203 91.58 11.88 63.55
CA TYR A 203 92.50 10.76 63.76
C TYR A 203 93.96 11.18 63.64
N GLU A 204 94.31 12.02 62.66
CA GLU A 204 95.66 12.57 62.51
C GLU A 204 96.07 13.37 63.76
N ARG A 205 95.22 14.32 64.19
CA ARG A 205 95.52 15.16 65.36
C ARG A 205 95.54 14.38 66.67
N THR A 206 94.62 13.44 66.87
CA THR A 206 94.59 12.58 68.05
C THR A 206 95.79 11.64 68.06
N SER A 207 96.20 11.10 66.91
CA SER A 207 97.43 10.30 66.79
C SER A 207 98.66 11.12 67.12
N PHE A 208 98.78 12.34 66.59
CA PHE A 208 99.89 13.26 66.90
C PHE A 208 99.94 13.63 68.39
N VAL A 209 98.78 13.92 69.01
CA VAL A 209 98.70 14.21 70.45
C VAL A 209 99.05 12.97 71.28
N ALA A 210 98.55 11.79 70.90
CA ALA A 210 98.87 10.53 71.57
C ALA A 210 100.38 10.26 71.50
N GLU A 211 100.99 10.45 70.34
CA GLU A 211 102.44 10.32 70.14
C GLU A 211 103.22 11.33 70.99
N LYS A 212 102.76 12.59 71.09
CA LYS A 212 103.37 13.60 71.97
C LYS A 212 103.20 13.29 73.46
N ILE A 213 102.05 12.78 73.87
CA ILE A 213 101.83 12.32 75.26
C ILE A 213 102.70 11.11 75.55
N GLU A 214 102.80 10.15 74.63
CA GLU A 214 103.68 8.98 74.78
C GLU A 214 105.16 9.40 74.85
N GLU A 215 105.59 10.33 73.98
CA GLU A 215 106.94 10.89 73.99
C GLU A 215 107.24 11.63 75.30
N SER A 216 106.31 12.46 75.77
CA SER A 216 106.43 13.18 77.05
C SER A 216 106.32 12.27 78.27
N TYR A 217 105.51 11.22 78.23
CA TYR A 217 105.43 10.21 79.28
C TYR A 217 106.71 9.39 79.31
N ARG A 218 107.29 9.01 78.16
CA ARG A 218 108.60 8.37 78.09
C ARG A 218 109.69 9.28 78.67
N LEU A 219 109.68 10.57 78.33
CA LEU A 219 110.65 11.54 78.85
C LEU A 219 110.49 11.70 80.37
N THR A 220 109.26 11.93 80.85
CA THR A 220 108.97 12.21 82.25
C THR A 220 109.08 10.96 83.11
N SER A 221 108.67 9.79 82.62
CA SER A 221 108.91 8.51 83.30
C SER A 221 110.41 8.21 83.37
N SER A 222 111.19 8.50 82.33
CA SER A 222 112.65 8.36 82.44
C SER A 222 113.25 9.29 83.50
N ILE A 223 112.74 10.53 83.63
CA ILE A 223 113.20 11.50 84.62
C ILE A 223 112.72 11.14 86.03
N LEU A 224 111.44 10.83 86.21
CA LEU A 224 110.86 10.42 87.49
C LEU A 224 111.42 9.09 87.96
N TYR A 225 111.63 8.14 87.05
CA TYR A 225 112.31 6.88 87.37
C TYR A 225 113.75 7.16 87.78
N LYS A 226 114.49 7.98 87.02
CA LYS A 226 115.84 8.43 87.40
C LYS A 226 115.90 9.16 88.74
N PHE A 227 114.81 9.84 89.13
CA PHE A 227 114.69 10.53 90.42
C PHE A 227 114.27 9.62 91.58
N LEU A 228 113.36 8.66 91.34
CA LEU A 228 112.80 7.77 92.37
C LEU A 228 113.63 6.50 92.60
N SER A 229 114.30 5.95 91.58
CA SER A 229 114.98 4.66 91.67
C SER A 229 116.50 4.73 91.80
N GLY A 230 117.12 5.90 91.59
CA GLY A 230 118.55 6.11 91.84
C GLY A 230 119.50 5.11 91.14
N SER A 231 119.08 4.44 90.05
CA SER A 231 119.84 3.37 89.40
C SER A 231 119.57 3.28 87.89
N ASP A 232 120.64 3.28 87.09
CA ASP A 232 120.66 3.15 85.62
C ASP A 232 120.32 1.72 85.14
N LYS A 233 119.05 1.30 85.24
CA LYS A 233 118.54 0.14 84.48
C LYS A 233 117.16 0.42 83.89
N PRO A 234 116.96 0.23 82.57
CA PRO A 234 115.67 0.46 81.92
C PRO A 234 114.62 -0.60 82.30
N LEU A 235 113.37 -0.15 82.44
CA LEU A 235 112.18 -0.97 82.68
C LEU A 235 111.86 -1.86 81.47
N GLU A 236 112.44 -3.05 81.42
CA GLU A 236 111.69 -4.23 81.00
C GLU A 236 111.18 -4.90 82.28
N ILE A 237 109.96 -5.47 82.24
CA ILE A 237 109.23 -6.11 83.36
C ILE A 237 108.32 -5.16 84.16
N MET A 238 107.24 -4.68 83.54
CA MET A 238 105.92 -4.60 84.21
C MET A 238 104.70 -4.44 83.28
N PHE A 239 104.79 -4.84 82.01
CA PHE A 239 103.62 -4.98 81.13
C PHE A 239 103.74 -6.22 80.23
N MET A 240 103.89 -7.39 80.83
CA MET A 240 103.71 -8.69 80.15
C MET A 240 103.27 -9.70 81.21
N ASN A 241 101.96 -9.74 81.47
CA ASN A 241 101.17 -10.96 81.78
C ASN A 241 99.78 -10.61 82.34
N HIS A 242 98.91 -10.07 81.49
CA HIS A 242 97.53 -10.53 81.44
C HIS A 242 97.10 -10.59 79.96
N LYS A 243 97.40 -11.73 79.33
CA LYS A 243 96.75 -12.15 78.10
C LYS A 243 95.29 -12.51 78.40
N ARG A 244 94.41 -11.97 77.55
CA ARG A 244 93.27 -12.62 76.87
C ARG A 244 92.33 -13.50 77.71
N ASP A 245 91.08 -13.06 77.82
CA ASP A 245 89.88 -13.74 77.29
C ASP A 245 88.72 -12.70 77.43
N GLY A 246 88.06 -12.24 76.36
CA GLY A 246 87.11 -13.01 75.59
C GLY A 246 85.68 -12.70 76.03
N VAL A 247 85.16 -11.49 75.79
CA VAL A 247 83.71 -11.21 75.93
C VAL A 247 83.03 -11.40 74.58
N LYS A 248 82.39 -12.56 74.42
CA LYS A 248 81.37 -12.82 73.40
C LYS A 248 79.99 -12.39 73.94
N LYS A 249 79.25 -11.74 73.04
CA LYS A 249 77.79 -11.50 72.96
C LYS A 249 76.87 -12.52 73.65
N ARG A 250 75.75 -12.01 74.20
CA ARG A 250 74.31 -12.24 73.88
C ARG A 250 73.48 -11.77 75.09
N ASP A 251 72.62 -10.77 74.98
CA ASP A 251 71.32 -10.71 74.27
C ASP A 251 70.43 -11.91 74.58
N GLU A 252 69.57 -11.72 75.59
CA GLU A 252 68.12 -11.98 75.51
C GLU A 252 67.39 -10.66 75.69
#